data_AF-A0A1I1XC28-F1
#
_entry.id   AF-A0A1I1XC28-F1
#
_cell.length_a   1.000
_cell.length_b   1.000
_cell.length_c   1.000
_cell.angle_alpha   90.00
_cell.angle_beta   90.00
_cell.angle_gamma   90.00
#
_symmetry.space_group_name_H-M   'P 1'
#
loop_
_entity.id
_entity.type
_entity.pdbx_description
1 polymer ?
#
loop_
_entity_poly.entity_id
_entity_poly.type
_entity_poly.pdbx_seq_one_letter_code
_entity_poly.pdbx_strand_id
1 'polypeptide(L)'
;MFKRVVTGIGAFLLISAPFSSAQAALLAKVEADVDGSGQKEIVELTGEKKMPGSNYYSDLWIMVKNGEGKMLTAWKANLDGGYYCLLEKMPVNAKAKQDNKKAKQKDRKEEAEKRFDNLLESLKEATGEGTDQKNSKTKISDKPHDQILLMAAKGGKNAAVNCRILDFSDYKQVCEVFSGADSLGVAAKAEYKPDNRFSVESSLPEADGAEKKVSFSGNAKNVLRLYNEDGSIAKPYLRPQVTEVASLAMLDGRLFTEQNVLSADGQELLGRLAVRWAQKEAKWIPEEINLTDTLDDLLKPDADSANRADGAGNWRLYPRRAFIGDRVISRPVVAVEEKPELQNKINDKLQAWFAKAPEEDERAFQVKYAGSNLLSLELGRRNKKGEVIRELYNFNMQNGEHLKLDEMFNTKNPDFIKVINLVGKPDNCFSEAKPAFWHFTGKHFVLQDRLLEEGFQDEEAIHLAVVEKDDMIPFVKNKKILDE
;
A
#
# COMPACT_ATOMS: atom_id res chain seq x y z
N MET A 1 59.08 24.40 -60.31
CA MET A 1 59.13 23.22 -61.20
C MET A 1 59.27 21.97 -60.33
N PHE A 2 58.36 21.00 -60.49
CA PHE A 2 58.33 19.65 -59.86
C PHE A 2 58.08 19.61 -58.33
N LYS A 3 57.25 18.73 -57.73
CA LYS A 3 56.34 17.65 -58.17
C LYS A 3 55.51 17.16 -56.94
N ARG A 4 54.39 16.47 -57.23
CA ARG A 4 53.69 15.41 -56.46
C ARG A 4 52.51 15.76 -55.53
N VAL A 5 51.34 15.39 -56.08
CA VAL A 5 50.10 14.85 -55.49
C VAL A 5 50.36 13.77 -54.43
N VAL A 6 49.60 13.75 -53.32
CA VAL A 6 49.00 12.57 -52.65
C VAL A 6 47.86 13.04 -51.73
N THR A 7 46.64 12.61 -52.09
CA THR A 7 45.53 12.06 -51.30
C THR A 7 45.38 12.36 -49.80
N GLY A 8 44.18 12.81 -49.43
CA GLY A 8 43.67 12.79 -48.04
C GLY A 8 42.19 13.16 -47.96
N ILE A 9 41.29 12.22 -48.32
CA ILE A 9 39.86 12.31 -48.03
C ILE A 9 39.67 11.86 -46.58
N GLY A 10 39.51 12.81 -45.66
CA GLY A 10 39.08 12.57 -44.30
C GLY A 10 37.57 12.78 -44.19
N ALA A 11 36.82 11.67 -44.08
CA ALA A 11 35.39 11.68 -43.86
C ALA A 11 35.06 12.16 -42.44
N PHE A 12 34.34 13.28 -42.32
CA PHE A 12 33.61 13.63 -41.09
C PHE A 12 32.21 12.98 -41.17
N LEU A 13 32.09 11.76 -40.64
CA LEU A 13 30.80 11.15 -40.33
C LEU A 13 30.25 11.84 -39.08
N LEU A 14 29.36 12.82 -39.27
CA LEU A 14 28.49 13.32 -38.22
C LEU A 14 27.46 12.22 -37.90
N ILE A 15 27.74 11.43 -36.87
CA ILE A 15 26.75 10.55 -36.25
C ILE A 15 25.77 11.47 -35.51
N SER A 16 24.66 11.83 -36.16
CA SER A 16 23.49 12.36 -35.48
C SER A 16 22.87 11.22 -34.68
N ALA A 17 23.28 11.07 -33.42
CA ALA A 17 22.51 10.28 -32.47
C ALA A 17 21.15 10.98 -32.29
N PRO A 18 20.01 10.28 -32.45
CA PRO A 18 18.74 10.83 -32.04
C PRO A 18 18.78 10.94 -30.51
N PHE A 19 18.83 12.16 -30.00
CA PHE A 19 18.36 12.42 -28.65
C PHE A 19 16.87 12.08 -28.65
N SER A 20 16.53 10.85 -28.26
CA SER A 20 15.18 10.53 -27.86
C SER A 20 14.92 11.37 -26.62
N SER A 21 14.19 12.48 -26.76
CA SER A 21 13.59 13.16 -25.62
C SER A 21 12.68 12.11 -24.98
N ALA A 22 13.10 11.53 -23.85
CA ALA A 22 12.27 10.59 -23.11
C ALA A 22 10.99 11.33 -22.74
N GLN A 23 9.90 11.06 -23.46
CA GLN A 23 8.60 11.61 -23.12
C GLN A 23 8.24 11.06 -21.75
N ALA A 24 7.96 11.94 -20.79
CA ALA A 24 7.62 11.54 -19.43
C ALA A 24 6.41 10.58 -19.48
N ALA A 25 6.58 9.41 -18.88
CA ALA A 25 5.57 8.38 -18.85
C ALA A 25 4.51 8.70 -17.79
N LEU A 26 3.25 8.39 -18.07
CA LEU A 26 2.15 8.52 -17.11
C LEU A 26 2.10 7.28 -16.22
N LEU A 27 2.38 7.45 -14.93
CA LEU A 27 2.60 6.34 -13.99
C LEU A 27 1.35 6.04 -13.15
N ALA A 28 0.64 7.07 -12.73
CA ALA A 28 -0.59 6.95 -11.94
C ALA A 28 -1.52 8.13 -12.21
N LYS A 29 -2.82 7.94 -12.00
CA LYS A 29 -3.85 8.96 -12.20
C LYS A 29 -4.96 8.78 -11.18
N VAL A 30 -5.44 9.86 -10.57
CA VAL A 30 -6.61 9.83 -9.68
C VAL A 30 -7.50 11.04 -9.92
N GLU A 31 -8.81 10.88 -9.67
CA GLU A 31 -9.77 11.98 -9.62
C GLU A 31 -10.11 12.33 -8.17
N ALA A 32 -9.84 13.57 -7.79
CA ALA A 32 -9.88 14.06 -6.40
C ALA A 32 -10.33 15.52 -6.35
N ASP A 33 -11.07 15.91 -5.31
CA ASP A 33 -11.43 17.31 -5.03
C ASP A 33 -10.33 17.92 -4.16
N VAL A 34 -9.26 18.40 -4.79
CA VAL A 34 -8.02 18.74 -4.06
C VAL A 34 -8.01 20.16 -3.52
N ASP A 35 -8.91 21.02 -3.98
CA ASP A 35 -9.06 22.41 -3.52
C ASP A 35 -10.29 22.65 -2.61
N GLY A 36 -11.15 21.64 -2.44
CA GLY A 36 -12.36 21.71 -1.64
C GLY A 36 -13.45 22.55 -2.31
N SER A 37 -13.42 22.67 -3.63
CA SER A 37 -14.47 23.31 -4.43
C SER A 37 -15.69 22.41 -4.65
N GLY A 38 -15.55 21.09 -4.38
CA GLY A 38 -16.56 20.08 -4.70
C GLY A 38 -16.51 19.62 -6.17
N GLN A 39 -15.65 20.21 -7.00
CA GLN A 39 -15.33 19.70 -8.33
C GLN A 39 -14.13 18.75 -8.22
N LYS A 40 -14.05 17.77 -9.12
CA LYS A 40 -12.92 16.84 -9.15
C LYS A 40 -11.90 17.28 -10.18
N GLU A 41 -10.66 17.41 -9.74
CA GLU A 41 -9.48 17.56 -10.57
C GLU A 41 -8.93 16.20 -10.99
N ILE A 42 -8.20 16.21 -12.09
CA ILE A 42 -7.38 15.09 -12.54
C ILE A 42 -5.97 15.30 -12.00
N VAL A 43 -5.51 14.39 -11.16
CA VAL A 43 -4.15 14.38 -10.62
C VAL A 43 -3.37 13.26 -11.30
N GLU A 44 -2.27 13.61 -11.95
CA GLU A 44 -1.42 12.70 -12.71
C GLU A 44 -0.02 12.67 -12.11
N LEU A 45 0.55 11.47 -11.97
CA LEU A 45 1.95 11.27 -11.69
C LEU A 45 2.67 10.90 -12.98
N THR A 46 3.70 11.66 -13.34
CA THR A 46 4.59 11.34 -14.46
C THR A 46 6.03 11.20 -14.02
N GLY A 47 6.82 10.46 -14.79
CA GLY A 47 8.26 10.33 -14.56
C GLY A 47 9.04 9.91 -15.79
N GLU A 48 10.36 10.03 -15.71
CA GLU A 48 11.26 9.62 -16.77
C GLU A 48 11.80 8.21 -16.51
N LYS A 49 11.56 7.29 -17.45
CA LYS A 49 12.12 5.94 -17.38
C LYS A 49 13.63 6.01 -17.58
N LYS A 50 14.40 5.61 -16.56
CA LYS A 50 15.88 5.70 -16.62
C LYS A 50 16.51 4.66 -17.55
N MET A 51 15.92 3.46 -17.64
CA MET A 51 16.45 2.36 -18.46
C MET A 51 15.31 1.55 -19.09
N PRO A 52 15.41 1.16 -20.38
CA PRO A 52 14.46 0.24 -21.00
C PRO A 52 14.36 -1.07 -20.21
N GLY A 53 13.13 -1.55 -19.98
CA GLY A 53 12.86 -2.78 -19.22
C GLY A 53 13.00 -2.64 -17.69
N SER A 54 13.32 -1.46 -17.18
CA SER A 54 13.27 -1.17 -15.75
C SER A 54 11.96 -0.47 -15.40
N ASN A 55 11.38 -0.86 -14.26
CA ASN A 55 10.20 -0.19 -13.70
C ASN A 55 10.61 1.01 -12.82
N TYR A 56 11.86 1.51 -12.94
CA TYR A 56 12.37 2.65 -12.21
C TYR A 56 12.16 3.96 -12.97
N TYR A 57 11.56 4.93 -12.28
CA TYR A 57 11.31 6.27 -12.81
C TYR A 57 11.99 7.31 -11.94
N SER A 58 12.66 8.26 -12.59
CA SER A 58 13.17 9.47 -11.97
C SER A 58 12.33 10.67 -12.34
N ASP A 59 12.72 11.85 -11.82
CA ASP A 59 12.12 13.13 -12.20
C ASP A 59 10.59 13.08 -12.10
N LEU A 60 10.13 12.62 -10.94
CA LEU A 60 8.71 12.42 -10.67
C LEU A 60 8.01 13.79 -10.51
N TRP A 61 6.93 13.98 -11.27
CA TRP A 61 6.09 15.17 -11.23
C TRP A 61 4.66 14.80 -10.96
N ILE A 62 4.01 15.55 -10.07
CA ILE A 62 2.57 15.50 -9.90
C ILE A 62 1.97 16.72 -10.57
N MET A 63 1.04 16.49 -11.50
CA MET A 63 0.33 17.53 -12.22
C MET A 63 -1.14 17.48 -11.84
N VAL A 64 -1.69 18.65 -11.48
CA VAL A 64 -3.11 18.81 -11.20
C VAL A 64 -3.74 19.56 -12.37
N LYS A 65 -4.81 18.99 -12.94
CA LYS A 65 -5.55 19.54 -14.07
C LYS A 65 -7.02 19.65 -13.71
N ASN A 66 -7.71 20.67 -14.23
CA ASN A 66 -9.17 20.73 -14.13
C ASN A 66 -9.85 19.67 -15.02
N GLY A 67 -11.18 19.58 -14.96
CA GLY A 67 -11.97 18.64 -15.78
C GLY A 67 -11.85 18.86 -17.31
N GLU A 68 -11.37 20.02 -17.76
CA GLU A 68 -11.09 20.31 -19.17
C GLU A 68 -9.65 19.94 -19.59
N GLY A 69 -8.84 19.43 -18.66
CA GLY A 69 -7.43 19.07 -18.90
C GLY A 69 -6.46 20.25 -18.82
N LYS A 70 -6.92 21.46 -18.46
CA LYS A 70 -6.05 22.62 -18.22
C LYS A 70 -5.25 22.42 -16.94
N MET A 71 -3.94 22.57 -17.03
CA MET A 71 -3.03 22.50 -15.88
C MET A 71 -3.31 23.64 -14.90
N LEU A 72 -3.53 23.28 -13.64
CA LEU A 72 -3.75 24.19 -12.51
C LEU A 72 -2.44 24.39 -11.73
N THR A 73 -1.71 23.32 -11.48
CA THR A 73 -0.40 23.35 -10.83
C THR A 73 0.42 22.10 -11.16
N ALA A 74 1.72 22.16 -10.90
CA ALA A 74 2.63 21.03 -10.99
C ALA A 74 3.63 21.09 -9.83
N TRP A 75 3.93 19.94 -9.26
CA TRP A 75 4.84 19.78 -8.14
C TRP A 75 5.90 18.74 -8.47
N LYS A 76 7.18 19.11 -8.35
CA LYS A 76 8.30 18.19 -8.55
C LYS A 76 8.57 17.45 -7.24
N ALA A 77 8.56 16.13 -7.28
CA ALA A 77 8.90 15.35 -6.12
C ALA A 77 10.39 15.49 -5.78
N ASN A 78 10.67 15.82 -4.52
CA ASN A 78 12.01 15.74 -3.97
C ASN A 78 12.33 14.28 -3.59
N LEU A 79 12.48 13.46 -4.63
CA LEU A 79 12.78 12.03 -4.59
C LEU A 79 13.77 11.72 -5.71
N ASP A 80 14.74 10.83 -5.45
CA ASP A 80 15.66 10.31 -6.49
C ASP A 80 14.93 9.48 -7.57
N GLY A 81 13.70 9.06 -7.26
CA GLY A 81 12.84 8.22 -8.07
C GLY A 81 12.29 7.05 -7.29
N GLY A 82 11.76 6.07 -8.01
CA GLY A 82 11.36 4.79 -7.43
C GLY A 82 10.65 3.87 -8.42
N TYR A 83 10.27 2.70 -7.90
CA TYR A 83 9.58 1.65 -8.65
C TYR A 83 8.08 1.65 -8.36
N TYR A 84 7.28 1.17 -9.31
CA TYR A 84 5.84 0.89 -9.12
C TYR A 84 5.08 2.05 -8.46
N CYS A 85 5.24 3.25 -9.01
CA CYS A 85 4.71 4.45 -8.39
C CYS A 85 3.17 4.47 -8.38
N LEU A 86 2.60 5.04 -7.34
CA LEU A 86 1.15 5.06 -7.09
C LEU A 86 0.71 6.43 -6.59
N LEU A 87 -0.50 6.84 -6.98
CA LEU A 87 -1.25 7.90 -6.32
C LEU A 87 -2.50 7.33 -5.64
N GLU A 88 -2.79 7.78 -4.44
CA GLU A 88 -4.07 7.58 -3.76
C GLU A 88 -4.59 8.90 -3.24
N LYS A 89 -5.91 9.09 -3.26
CA LYS A 89 -6.53 10.23 -2.58
C LYS A 89 -6.81 9.91 -1.12
N MET A 90 -6.65 10.91 -0.27
CA MET A 90 -6.84 10.86 1.17
C MET A 90 -7.81 11.95 1.58
N PRO A 91 -9.09 11.60 1.81
CA PRO A 91 -10.07 12.57 2.27
C PRO A 91 -9.67 13.12 3.63
N VAL A 92 -9.62 14.45 3.76
CA VAL A 92 -9.35 15.15 5.01
C VAL A 92 -10.52 16.06 5.37
N ASN A 93 -10.74 16.26 6.67
CA ASN A 93 -11.81 17.11 7.21
C ASN A 93 -13.23 16.75 6.72
N ALA A 94 -13.41 15.57 6.12
CA ALA A 94 -14.70 15.05 5.74
C ALA A 94 -15.50 14.78 7.02
N LYS A 95 -16.60 15.50 7.23
CA LYS A 95 -17.54 15.17 8.31
C LYS A 95 -17.97 13.72 8.10
N ALA A 96 -17.60 12.83 9.03
CA ALA A 96 -18.19 11.51 9.10
C ALA A 96 -19.71 11.67 9.04
N LYS A 97 -20.38 10.91 8.16
CA LYS A 97 -21.84 10.78 8.18
C LYS A 97 -22.21 10.07 9.48
N GLN A 98 -22.23 10.80 10.60
CA GLN A 98 -22.87 10.37 11.82
C GLN A 98 -24.36 10.54 11.62
N ASP A 99 -25.03 9.42 11.38
CA ASP A 99 -26.47 9.33 11.54
C ASP A 99 -26.88 9.85 12.93
N ASN A 100 -27.90 10.70 12.90
CA ASN A 100 -28.55 11.35 14.02
C ASN A 100 -28.67 10.46 15.27
N LYS A 101 -27.81 10.68 16.27
CA LYS A 101 -28.10 10.41 17.69
C LYS A 101 -27.07 11.09 18.58
N LYS A 102 -27.23 12.41 18.78
CA LYS A 102 -26.91 13.15 20.03
C LYS A 102 -27.19 14.65 19.90
N ALA A 103 -28.42 14.99 19.52
CA ALA A 103 -28.95 16.33 19.74
C ALA A 103 -29.33 16.47 21.24
N LYS A 104 -28.35 16.74 22.10
CA LYS A 104 -28.55 17.37 23.43
C LYS A 104 -27.28 17.76 24.21
N GLN A 105 -26.08 17.61 23.63
CA GLN A 105 -24.82 17.98 24.28
C GLN A 105 -24.03 19.06 23.53
N LYS A 106 -24.63 19.67 22.50
CA LYS A 106 -23.99 20.68 21.64
C LYS A 106 -24.08 22.09 22.21
N ASP A 107 -25.20 22.44 22.84
CA ASP A 107 -25.46 23.82 23.26
C ASP A 107 -24.63 24.27 24.47
N ARG A 108 -24.17 23.35 25.34
CA ARG A 108 -23.31 23.70 26.49
C ARG A 108 -21.83 23.81 26.16
N LYS A 109 -21.38 23.20 25.05
CA LYS A 109 -19.96 23.21 24.66
C LYS A 109 -19.62 24.47 23.84
N GLU A 110 -20.54 24.90 22.96
CA GLU A 110 -20.40 26.14 22.18
C GLU A 110 -20.40 27.40 23.08
N GLU A 111 -21.15 27.43 24.18
CA GLU A 111 -21.11 28.55 25.14
C GLU A 111 -19.81 28.58 25.99
N ALA A 112 -19.25 27.42 26.30
CA ALA A 112 -18.00 27.32 27.06
C ALA A 112 -16.79 27.71 26.20
N GLU A 113 -16.77 27.30 24.93
CA GLU A 113 -15.74 27.67 23.96
C GLU A 113 -15.80 29.18 23.65
N LYS A 114 -16.99 29.76 23.44
CA LYS A 114 -17.15 31.22 23.28
C LYS A 114 -16.67 32.01 24.50
N ARG A 115 -16.91 31.51 25.71
CA ARG A 115 -16.42 32.16 26.93
C ARG A 115 -14.90 32.08 27.05
N PHE A 116 -14.30 30.98 26.64
CA PHE A 116 -12.87 30.79 26.67
C PHE A 116 -12.14 31.67 25.64
N ASP A 117 -12.68 31.77 24.43
CA ASP A 117 -12.14 32.64 23.37
C ASP A 117 -12.22 34.12 23.78
N ASN A 118 -13.35 34.56 24.33
CA ASN A 118 -13.47 35.93 24.85
C ASN A 118 -12.52 36.23 26.02
N LEU A 119 -12.22 35.22 26.86
CA LEU A 119 -11.25 35.36 27.94
C LEU A 119 -9.82 35.52 27.40
N LEU A 120 -9.47 34.73 26.37
CA LEU A 120 -8.19 34.78 25.67
C LEU A 120 -7.97 36.12 24.95
N GLU A 121 -9.01 36.66 24.31
CA GLU A 121 -8.98 37.98 23.67
C GLU A 121 -8.73 39.08 24.72
N SER A 122 -9.46 39.04 25.84
CA SER A 122 -9.32 40.02 26.93
C SER A 122 -7.95 39.96 27.62
N LEU A 123 -7.34 38.77 27.69
CA LEU A 123 -6.00 38.58 28.25
C LEU A 123 -4.91 39.14 27.32
N LYS A 124 -5.08 39.00 25.99
CA LYS A 124 -4.17 39.57 24.99
C LYS A 124 -4.23 41.10 24.96
N GLU A 125 -5.41 41.68 25.14
CA GLU A 125 -5.58 43.14 25.25
C GLU A 125 -4.98 43.70 26.55
N ALA A 126 -4.99 42.92 27.63
CA ALA A 126 -4.45 43.33 28.93
C ALA A 126 -2.91 43.23 29.04
N THR A 127 -2.25 42.35 28.27
CA THR A 127 -0.80 42.13 28.35
C THR A 127 0.03 42.97 27.40
N GLY A 128 -0.59 43.72 26.47
CA GLY A 128 0.14 44.63 25.57
C GLY A 128 1.16 43.94 24.66
N GLU A 129 1.05 42.63 24.43
CA GLU A 129 1.90 41.89 23.50
C GLU A 129 1.34 42.01 22.08
N GLY A 130 1.62 43.16 21.45
CA GLY A 130 1.62 43.26 20.00
C GLY A 130 2.66 42.30 19.44
N THR A 131 2.20 41.21 18.82
CA THR A 131 3.06 40.30 18.06
C THR A 131 2.67 40.35 16.60
N ASP A 132 3.27 41.31 15.90
CA ASP A 132 3.69 41.13 14.51
C ASP A 132 4.72 40.00 14.45
N GLN A 133 4.25 38.75 14.58
CA GLN A 133 4.97 37.60 14.07
C GLN A 133 4.26 37.14 12.81
N LYS A 134 4.78 37.62 11.67
CA LYS A 134 4.65 36.93 10.38
C LYS A 134 5.30 35.56 10.49
N ASN A 135 4.62 34.62 11.13
CA ASN A 135 4.86 33.21 10.90
C ASN A 135 4.17 32.88 9.58
N SER A 136 4.95 32.59 8.55
CA SER A 136 4.48 31.91 7.34
C SER A 136 4.07 30.48 7.72
N LYS A 137 2.97 30.33 8.45
CA LYS A 137 2.33 29.03 8.65
C LYS A 137 1.74 28.64 7.30
N THR A 138 2.34 27.64 6.66
CA THR A 138 1.77 26.95 5.51
C THR A 138 0.35 26.55 5.89
N LYS A 139 -0.65 27.18 5.26
CA LYS A 139 -2.03 27.10 5.73
C LYS A 139 -2.75 26.03 4.92
N ILE A 140 -2.89 24.85 5.53
CA ILE A 140 -3.80 23.81 5.04
C ILE A 140 -5.24 24.35 5.14
N SER A 141 -6.06 24.08 4.13
CA SER A 141 -7.47 24.49 4.13
C SER A 141 -8.28 23.73 5.19
N ASP A 142 -9.11 24.46 5.93
CA ASP A 142 -10.08 23.88 6.87
C ASP A 142 -11.30 23.27 6.15
N LYS A 143 -11.44 23.49 4.83
CA LYS A 143 -12.53 22.89 4.05
C LYS A 143 -12.29 21.39 3.88
N PRO A 144 -13.34 20.56 3.80
CA PRO A 144 -13.20 19.19 3.33
C PRO A 144 -12.60 19.19 1.92
N HIS A 145 -11.55 18.41 1.72
CA HIS A 145 -10.88 18.22 0.42
C HIS A 145 -10.07 16.91 0.45
N ASP A 146 -9.53 16.52 -0.68
CA ASP A 146 -8.68 15.35 -0.84
C ASP A 146 -7.20 15.77 -0.86
N GLN A 147 -6.41 15.20 0.05
CA GLN A 147 -4.95 15.17 -0.07
C GLN A 147 -4.51 14.04 -0.98
N ILE A 148 -3.27 14.09 -1.48
CA ILE A 148 -2.72 13.10 -2.40
C ILE A 148 -1.54 12.38 -1.75
N LEU A 149 -1.66 11.06 -1.58
CA LEU A 149 -0.55 10.18 -1.26
C LEU A 149 0.19 9.83 -2.54
N LEU A 150 1.46 10.23 -2.62
CA LEU A 150 2.43 9.69 -3.54
C LEU A 150 3.18 8.53 -2.88
N MET A 151 3.30 7.41 -3.58
CA MET A 151 4.21 6.34 -3.21
C MET A 151 5.13 5.93 -4.35
N ALA A 152 6.35 5.56 -4.00
CA ALA A 152 7.28 4.89 -4.90
C ALA A 152 8.11 3.87 -4.13
N ALA A 153 8.15 2.61 -4.56
CA ALA A 153 8.98 1.59 -3.91
C ALA A 153 10.46 1.92 -4.05
N LYS A 154 11.21 1.72 -2.97
CA LYS A 154 12.67 1.66 -3.01
C LYS A 154 13.07 0.27 -3.52
N GLY A 155 14.06 0.24 -4.41
CA GLY A 155 14.66 -1.03 -4.83
C GLY A 155 15.26 -1.77 -3.62
N GLY A 156 15.33 -3.10 -3.69
CA GLY A 156 15.92 -3.94 -2.66
C GLY A 156 14.92 -4.80 -1.91
N LYS A 157 15.44 -5.72 -1.08
CA LYS A 157 14.66 -6.78 -0.40
C LYS A 157 13.89 -6.30 0.84
N ASN A 158 14.07 -5.05 1.26
CA ASN A 158 13.58 -4.55 2.54
C ASN A 158 12.15 -3.97 2.47
N ALA A 159 11.52 -4.00 1.28
CA ALA A 159 10.16 -3.54 1.00
C ALA A 159 9.86 -2.07 1.34
N ALA A 160 10.89 -1.25 1.57
CA ALA A 160 10.75 0.16 1.90
C ALA A 160 10.11 0.96 0.74
N VAL A 161 9.36 1.99 1.09
CA VAL A 161 8.68 2.88 0.16
C VAL A 161 8.99 4.33 0.50
N ASN A 162 9.21 5.15 -0.53
CA ASN A 162 9.13 6.59 -0.40
C ASN A 162 7.65 6.98 -0.42
N CYS A 163 7.19 7.71 0.59
CA CYS A 163 5.83 8.23 0.65
C CYS A 163 5.85 9.76 0.71
N ARG A 164 4.84 10.44 0.18
CA ARG A 164 4.58 11.86 0.46
C ARG A 164 3.08 12.06 0.55
N ILE A 165 2.62 12.86 1.50
CA ILE A 165 1.22 13.34 1.50
C ILE A 165 1.25 14.82 1.14
N LEU A 166 0.52 15.16 0.10
CA LEU A 166 0.53 16.48 -0.51
C LEU A 166 -0.86 17.10 -0.42
N ASP A 167 -0.85 18.37 -0.08
CA ASP A 167 -2.04 19.20 0.00
C ASP A 167 -1.98 20.27 -1.09
N PHE A 168 -2.99 20.26 -1.95
CA PHE A 168 -3.11 21.17 -3.09
C PHE A 168 -4.20 22.22 -2.88
N SER A 169 -4.65 22.43 -1.64
CA SER A 169 -5.73 23.37 -1.36
C SER A 169 -5.38 24.83 -1.70
N ASP A 170 -4.09 25.16 -1.75
CA ASP A 170 -3.55 26.33 -2.45
C ASP A 170 -2.59 25.89 -3.56
N TYR A 171 -3.04 25.98 -4.82
CA TYR A 171 -2.25 25.64 -6.00
C TYR A 171 -0.93 26.43 -6.14
N LYS A 172 -0.82 27.61 -5.51
CA LYS A 172 0.40 28.42 -5.53
C LYS A 172 1.41 27.99 -4.46
N GLN A 173 0.94 27.29 -3.42
CA GLN A 173 1.74 26.87 -2.28
C GLN A 173 1.37 25.45 -1.87
N VAL A 174 1.73 24.49 -2.73
CA VAL A 174 1.58 23.06 -2.45
C VAL A 174 2.34 22.71 -1.17
N CYS A 175 1.66 22.05 -0.23
CA CYS A 175 2.21 21.70 1.07
C CYS A 175 2.51 20.20 1.16
N GLU A 176 3.74 19.85 1.55
CA GLU A 176 4.08 18.50 1.99
C GLU A 176 3.65 18.32 3.45
N VAL A 177 2.54 17.62 3.66
CA VAL A 177 1.98 17.37 5.00
C VAL A 177 2.64 16.16 5.66
N PHE A 178 3.11 15.20 4.86
CA PHE A 178 3.98 14.11 5.30
C PHE A 178 5.18 14.05 4.35
N SER A 179 6.37 14.30 4.90
CA SER A 179 7.59 14.59 4.15
C SER A 179 8.54 13.39 4.08
N GLY A 180 9.71 13.58 3.46
CA GLY A 180 10.79 12.59 3.45
C GLY A 180 11.34 12.25 4.82
N ALA A 181 11.36 13.21 5.75
CA ALA A 181 11.78 12.94 7.12
C ALA A 181 10.80 12.00 7.83
N ASP A 182 9.49 12.30 7.72
CA ASP A 182 8.44 11.47 8.30
C ASP A 182 8.36 10.09 7.64
N SER A 183 8.71 10.01 6.35
CA SER A 183 8.76 8.76 5.57
C SER A 183 9.84 7.79 6.02
N LEU A 184 10.84 8.25 6.77
CA LEU A 184 11.77 7.34 7.44
C LEU A 184 11.09 6.59 8.58
N GLY A 185 9.95 7.09 9.08
CA GLY A 185 9.22 6.58 10.22
C GLY A 185 9.79 7.09 11.54
N VAL A 186 9.57 6.34 12.61
CA VAL A 186 10.16 6.67 13.91
C VAL A 186 11.63 6.25 13.94
N ALA A 187 12.45 7.05 14.62
CA ALA A 187 13.84 6.69 14.84
C ALA A 187 13.91 5.48 15.78
N ALA A 188 14.45 4.36 15.30
CA ALA A 188 14.56 3.14 16.07
C ALA A 188 15.89 2.43 15.87
N LYS A 189 16.41 1.85 16.95
CA LYS A 189 17.65 1.08 17.00
C LYS A 189 17.36 -0.31 17.51
N ALA A 190 17.78 -1.32 16.75
CA ALA A 190 17.62 -2.72 17.13
C ALA A 190 18.97 -3.35 17.50
N GLU A 191 18.96 -4.25 18.48
CA GLU A 191 20.14 -4.96 18.97
C GLU A 191 19.81 -6.42 19.30
N TYR A 192 20.76 -7.32 19.05
CA TYR A 192 20.67 -8.69 19.55
C TYR A 192 21.04 -8.75 21.04
N LYS A 193 20.37 -9.64 21.75
CA LYS A 193 20.55 -9.97 23.17
C LYS A 193 20.80 -11.48 23.30
N PRO A 194 21.46 -11.94 24.38
CA PRO A 194 21.67 -13.36 24.63
C PRO A 194 20.37 -14.18 24.57
N ASP A 195 20.51 -15.50 24.46
CA ASP A 195 19.41 -16.47 24.46
C ASP A 195 18.47 -16.32 23.27
N ASN A 196 19.01 -16.07 22.07
CA ASN A 196 18.24 -15.94 20.83
C ASN A 196 17.20 -14.81 20.89
N ARG A 197 17.54 -13.67 21.50
CA ARG A 197 16.65 -12.52 21.65
C ARG A 197 17.11 -11.28 20.91
N PHE A 198 16.18 -10.38 20.64
CA PHE A 198 16.49 -9.02 20.20
C PHE A 198 15.68 -7.98 20.98
N SER A 199 16.14 -6.74 20.94
CA SER A 199 15.41 -5.58 21.44
C SER A 199 15.38 -4.46 20.40
N VAL A 200 14.35 -3.62 20.44
CA VAL A 200 14.21 -2.44 19.60
C VAL A 200 13.85 -1.25 20.49
N GLU A 201 14.70 -0.23 20.51
CA GLU A 201 14.43 1.04 21.18
C GLU A 201 13.99 2.07 20.13
N SER A 202 12.85 2.72 20.34
CA SER A 202 12.32 3.77 19.46
C SER A 202 12.22 5.09 20.23
N SER A 203 12.55 6.20 19.56
CA SER A 203 12.35 7.55 20.08
C SER A 203 11.16 8.22 19.38
N LEU A 204 10.17 8.63 20.16
CA LEU A 204 8.93 9.23 19.67
C LEU A 204 8.96 10.72 19.97
N PRO A 205 8.97 11.61 18.94
CA PRO A 205 8.83 13.03 19.16
C PRO A 205 7.43 13.36 19.71
N GLU A 206 7.38 14.20 20.73
CA GLU A 206 6.15 14.77 21.27
C GLU A 206 5.92 16.19 20.72
N ALA A 207 4.71 16.72 20.91
CA ALA A 207 4.31 18.01 20.32
C ALA A 207 5.11 19.21 20.87
N ASP A 208 5.59 19.11 22.11
CA ASP A 208 6.43 20.12 22.78
C ASP A 208 7.92 20.01 22.43
N GLY A 209 8.29 19.04 21.59
CA GLY A 209 9.68 18.75 21.22
C GLY A 209 10.40 17.81 22.19
N ALA A 210 9.74 17.30 23.23
CA ALA A 210 10.29 16.22 24.04
C ALA A 210 10.35 14.90 23.26
N GLU A 211 11.13 13.95 23.76
CA GLU A 211 11.24 12.61 23.18
C GLU A 211 10.86 11.55 24.21
N LYS A 212 9.92 10.68 23.83
CA LYS A 212 9.55 9.50 24.61
C LYS A 212 10.24 8.27 24.05
N LYS A 213 11.01 7.59 24.90
CA LYS A 213 11.62 6.31 24.55
C LYS A 213 10.70 5.14 24.86
N VAL A 214 10.59 4.21 23.92
CA VAL A 214 9.86 2.95 24.08
C VAL A 214 10.75 1.81 23.65
N SER A 215 10.74 0.71 24.40
CA SER A 215 11.57 -0.47 24.13
C SER A 215 10.70 -1.72 23.98
N PHE A 216 11.01 -2.50 22.96
CA PHE A 216 10.36 -3.77 22.65
C PHE A 216 11.40 -4.88 22.62
N SER A 217 10.95 -6.13 22.72
CA SER A 217 11.83 -7.28 22.59
C SER A 217 11.10 -8.48 22.02
N GLY A 218 11.85 -9.39 21.40
CA GLY A 218 11.32 -10.61 20.82
C GLY A 218 12.39 -11.68 20.67
N ASN A 219 12.05 -12.73 19.94
CA ASN A 219 12.94 -13.86 19.63
C ASN A 219 13.58 -13.68 18.24
N ALA A 220 14.80 -14.16 18.07
CA ALA A 220 15.54 -14.11 16.82
C ALA A 220 16.14 -15.49 16.53
N LYS A 221 16.10 -15.93 15.27
CA LYS A 221 16.80 -17.15 14.89
C LYS A 221 18.31 -16.92 14.84
N ASN A 222 19.05 -18.02 14.92
CA ASN A 222 20.50 -18.01 14.80
C ASN A 222 20.96 -17.90 13.33
N VAL A 223 20.66 -16.77 12.69
CA VAL A 223 21.15 -16.45 11.34
C VAL A 223 22.63 -16.12 11.38
N LEU A 224 23.35 -16.44 10.29
CA LEU A 224 24.79 -16.14 10.15
C LEU A 224 25.68 -16.63 11.31
N ARG A 225 25.25 -17.64 12.10
CA ARG A 225 25.92 -18.08 13.34
C ARG A 225 26.13 -16.91 14.32
N LEU A 226 25.07 -16.14 14.53
CA LEU A 226 25.01 -15.02 15.47
C LEU A 226 25.22 -15.46 16.93
N TYR A 227 24.68 -16.61 17.30
CA TYR A 227 24.75 -17.20 18.64
C TYR A 227 25.62 -18.44 18.67
N ASN A 228 26.34 -18.62 19.77
CA ASN A 228 26.98 -19.87 20.15
C ASN A 228 25.92 -20.90 20.61
N GLU A 229 26.32 -22.17 20.76
CA GLU A 229 25.44 -23.24 21.24
C GLU A 229 24.89 -22.98 22.66
N ASP A 230 25.63 -22.22 23.48
CA ASP A 230 25.25 -21.82 24.83
C ASP A 230 24.31 -20.60 24.89
N GLY A 231 23.88 -20.06 23.73
CA GLY A 231 23.01 -18.89 23.65
C GLY A 231 23.72 -17.53 23.78
N SER A 232 25.05 -17.51 24.00
CA SER A 232 25.83 -16.27 24.01
C SER A 232 26.01 -15.69 22.61
N ILE A 233 26.19 -14.37 22.51
CA ILE A 233 26.35 -13.69 21.21
C ILE A 233 27.77 -13.93 20.69
N ALA A 234 27.91 -14.71 19.62
CA ALA A 234 29.16 -14.97 18.93
C ALA A 234 29.62 -13.78 18.06
N LYS A 235 28.67 -13.02 17.51
CA LYS A 235 28.93 -11.90 16.58
C LYS A 235 28.33 -10.59 17.06
N PRO A 236 28.94 -9.93 18.06
CA PRO A 236 28.38 -8.74 18.71
C PRO A 236 28.39 -7.48 17.82
N TYR A 237 28.94 -7.53 16.61
CA TYR A 237 28.89 -6.45 15.62
C TYR A 237 27.65 -6.55 14.71
N LEU A 238 26.99 -7.70 14.64
CA LEU A 238 25.74 -7.84 13.88
C LEU A 238 24.59 -7.15 14.62
N ARG A 239 23.68 -6.56 13.85
CA ARG A 239 22.49 -5.88 14.35
C ARG A 239 21.30 -6.20 13.45
N PRO A 240 20.09 -6.30 14.01
CA PRO A 240 18.90 -6.24 13.19
C PRO A 240 18.83 -4.91 12.42
N GLN A 241 18.19 -4.94 11.25
CA GLN A 241 18.01 -3.78 10.39
C GLN A 241 16.59 -3.24 10.59
N VAL A 242 16.44 -2.00 11.04
CA VAL A 242 15.14 -1.31 11.01
C VAL A 242 15.04 -0.58 9.68
N THR A 243 13.99 -0.87 8.93
CA THR A 243 13.76 -0.23 7.62
C THR A 243 13.15 1.15 7.79
N GLU A 244 13.13 1.91 6.70
CA GLU A 244 12.18 3.01 6.55
C GLU A 244 10.74 2.48 6.47
N VAL A 245 9.77 3.37 6.27
CA VAL A 245 8.37 2.99 6.12
C VAL A 245 8.21 1.99 4.96
N ALA A 246 7.55 0.88 5.23
CA ALA A 246 7.23 -0.19 4.30
C ALA A 246 5.73 -0.21 3.93
N SER A 247 4.87 0.36 4.78
CA SER A 247 3.43 0.47 4.56
C SER A 247 2.94 1.77 5.18
N LEU A 248 2.00 2.43 4.50
CA LEU A 248 1.33 3.64 4.97
C LEU A 248 -0.16 3.52 4.64
N ALA A 249 -1.02 3.80 5.62
CA ALA A 249 -2.47 3.81 5.45
C ALA A 249 -3.12 4.98 6.21
N MET A 250 -4.26 5.44 5.70
CA MET A 250 -5.11 6.44 6.33
C MET A 250 -6.42 5.77 6.74
N LEU A 251 -6.83 5.96 7.99
CA LEU A 251 -8.09 5.45 8.54
C LEU A 251 -8.61 6.43 9.61
N ASP A 252 -9.86 6.91 9.51
CA ASP A 252 -10.46 7.97 10.36
C ASP A 252 -9.60 9.22 10.57
N GLY A 253 -8.95 9.70 9.51
CA GLY A 253 -8.04 10.86 9.63
C GLY A 253 -6.79 10.59 10.48
N ARG A 254 -6.52 9.34 10.86
CA ARG A 254 -5.28 8.90 11.49
C ARG A 254 -4.37 8.17 10.52
N LEU A 255 -3.09 8.52 10.59
CA LEU A 255 -2.08 7.92 9.74
C LEU A 255 -1.49 6.71 10.44
N PHE A 256 -1.26 5.66 9.68
CA PHE A 256 -0.66 4.43 10.14
C PHE A 256 0.56 4.17 9.28
N THR A 257 1.71 3.96 9.91
CA THR A 257 2.93 3.55 9.22
C THR A 257 3.47 2.28 9.83
N GLU A 258 4.20 1.51 9.03
CA GLU A 258 4.94 0.35 9.52
C GLU A 258 6.37 0.34 8.99
N GLN A 259 7.31 -0.01 9.87
CA GLN A 259 8.70 -0.30 9.53
C GLN A 259 9.00 -1.76 9.85
N ASN A 260 9.73 -2.43 8.97
CA ASN A 260 10.16 -3.80 9.22
C ASN A 260 11.41 -3.78 10.12
N VAL A 261 11.48 -4.73 11.05
CA VAL A 261 12.68 -5.08 11.79
C VAL A 261 13.16 -6.41 11.22
N LEU A 262 14.23 -6.38 10.45
CA LEU A 262 14.78 -7.54 9.75
C LEU A 262 16.01 -8.08 10.49
N SER A 263 16.27 -9.36 10.32
CA SER A 263 17.53 -10.00 10.72
C SER A 263 18.74 -9.33 10.06
N ALA A 264 19.95 -9.61 10.58
CA ALA A 264 21.17 -9.00 10.07
C ALA A 264 21.47 -9.30 8.59
N ASP A 265 20.99 -10.43 8.06
CA ASP A 265 21.08 -10.79 6.63
C ASP A 265 19.93 -10.21 5.78
N GLY A 266 19.01 -9.47 6.41
CA GLY A 266 17.86 -8.85 5.77
C GLY A 266 16.85 -9.85 5.18
N GLN A 267 16.89 -11.13 5.57
CA GLN A 267 15.99 -12.14 5.01
C GLN A 267 14.80 -12.48 5.91
N GLU A 268 14.97 -12.42 7.23
CA GLU A 268 13.94 -12.80 8.19
C GLU A 268 13.31 -11.56 8.82
N LEU A 269 11.97 -11.52 8.85
CA LEU A 269 11.22 -10.52 9.59
C LEU A 269 11.20 -10.91 11.08
N LEU A 270 11.87 -10.11 11.91
CA LEU A 270 11.86 -10.25 13.37
C LEU A 270 10.64 -9.59 14.01
N GLY A 271 10.08 -8.56 13.37
CA GLY A 271 8.87 -7.87 13.80
C GLY A 271 8.61 -6.61 12.99
N ARG A 272 7.52 -5.92 13.30
CA ARG A 272 7.10 -4.68 12.64
C ARG A 272 6.77 -3.61 13.66
N LEU A 273 7.43 -2.47 13.53
CA LEU A 273 7.08 -1.29 14.29
C LEU A 273 5.87 -0.65 13.61
N ALA A 274 4.70 -0.83 14.22
CA ALA A 274 3.44 -0.25 13.78
C ALA A 274 3.22 1.07 14.55
N VAL A 275 3.09 2.19 13.82
CA VAL A 275 2.98 3.52 14.42
C VAL A 275 1.69 4.20 13.97
N ARG A 276 0.91 4.69 14.93
CA ARG A 276 -0.30 5.47 14.70
C ARG A 276 0.01 6.94 14.99
N TRP A 277 -0.26 7.79 14.02
CA TRP A 277 0.03 9.20 14.06
C TRP A 277 -1.26 10.02 14.06
N ALA A 278 -1.22 11.13 14.76
CA ALA A 278 -2.24 12.16 14.70
C ALA A 278 -1.64 13.45 14.16
N GLN A 279 -2.43 14.18 13.38
CA GLN A 279 -2.05 15.49 12.91
C GLN A 279 -2.28 16.52 14.02
N LYS A 280 -1.23 17.23 14.44
CA LYS A 280 -1.28 18.33 15.41
C LYS A 280 -0.53 19.52 14.83
N GLU A 281 -1.20 20.67 14.72
CA GLU A 281 -0.61 21.91 14.18
C GLU A 281 0.10 21.71 12.82
N ALA A 282 -0.54 20.96 11.90
CA ALA A 282 0.00 20.60 10.59
C ALA A 282 1.27 19.72 10.59
N LYS A 283 1.59 19.06 11.72
CA LYS A 283 2.64 18.04 11.84
C LYS A 283 2.06 16.69 12.24
N TRP A 284 2.64 15.60 11.73
CA TRP A 284 2.31 14.26 12.21
C TRP A 284 3.09 13.94 13.47
N ILE A 285 2.37 13.68 14.55
CA ILE A 285 2.96 13.31 15.85
C ILE A 285 2.56 11.85 16.13
N PRO A 286 3.52 10.96 16.45
CA PRO A 286 3.20 9.59 16.80
C PRO A 286 2.48 9.56 18.15
N GLU A 287 1.36 8.86 18.22
CA GLU A 287 0.57 8.70 19.45
C GLU A 287 0.77 7.32 20.08
N GLU A 288 0.99 6.32 19.24
CA GLU A 288 1.07 4.92 19.66
C GLU A 288 2.05 4.18 18.77
N ILE A 289 2.85 3.31 19.40
CA ILE A 289 3.78 2.44 18.72
C ILE A 289 3.68 1.05 19.34
N ASN A 290 3.65 0.02 18.49
CA ASN A 290 3.65 -1.38 18.91
C ASN A 290 4.64 -2.17 18.06
N LEU A 291 5.34 -3.14 18.66
CA LEU A 291 6.05 -4.16 17.90
C LEU A 291 5.10 -5.35 17.70
N THR A 292 4.75 -5.61 16.45
CA THR A 292 3.90 -6.74 16.06
C THR A 292 4.76 -7.82 15.40
N ASP A 293 4.45 -9.08 15.67
CA ASP A 293 5.09 -10.26 15.07
C ASP A 293 4.24 -10.86 13.95
N THR A 294 3.15 -10.18 13.56
CA THR A 294 2.23 -10.65 12.53
C THR A 294 3.01 -10.86 11.24
N LEU A 295 3.36 -12.10 10.95
CA LEU A 295 3.94 -12.51 9.68
C LEU A 295 2.89 -12.24 8.60
N ASP A 296 3.24 -11.38 7.66
CA ASP A 296 2.47 -11.28 6.44
C ASP A 296 2.71 -12.55 5.64
N ASP A 297 1.64 -13.20 5.19
CA ASP A 297 1.76 -14.31 4.26
C ASP A 297 2.55 -13.90 3.01
N LEU A 298 2.57 -12.60 2.65
CA LEU A 298 3.40 -12.02 1.58
C LEU A 298 4.91 -12.09 1.80
N LEU A 299 5.37 -12.25 3.06
CA LEU A 299 6.79 -12.27 3.42
C LEU A 299 7.26 -13.63 3.90
N LYS A 300 6.41 -14.67 3.84
CA LYS A 300 6.84 -16.00 4.24
C LYS A 300 7.92 -16.52 3.27
N PRO A 301 9.08 -17.03 3.77
CA PRO A 301 10.18 -17.50 2.92
C PRO A 301 9.80 -18.70 2.03
N ASP A 302 8.77 -19.47 2.42
CA ASP A 302 8.24 -20.65 1.75
C ASP A 302 7.10 -20.34 0.76
N ALA A 303 6.70 -19.07 0.63
CA ALA A 303 5.95 -18.65 -0.55
C ALA A 303 6.89 -18.82 -1.75
N ASP A 304 6.69 -19.91 -2.51
CA ASP A 304 7.30 -20.13 -3.83
C ASP A 304 7.38 -18.77 -4.54
N SER A 305 8.50 -18.45 -5.18
CA SER A 305 8.74 -17.14 -5.81
C SER A 305 7.63 -16.71 -6.79
N ALA A 306 6.84 -17.67 -7.30
CA ALA A 306 5.66 -17.46 -8.12
C ALA A 306 4.43 -16.89 -7.39
N ASN A 307 4.48 -16.78 -6.05
CA ASN A 307 3.43 -16.23 -5.19
C ASN A 307 3.82 -14.90 -4.54
N ARG A 308 4.98 -14.35 -4.93
CA ARG A 308 5.51 -13.11 -4.39
C ARG A 308 4.93 -11.90 -5.12
N ALA A 309 4.04 -11.20 -4.43
CA ALA A 309 3.37 -9.96 -4.85
C ALA A 309 4.33 -8.81 -5.25
N ASP A 310 5.60 -8.87 -4.86
CA ASP A 310 6.60 -7.82 -5.05
C ASP A 310 7.36 -7.88 -6.38
N GLY A 311 7.04 -8.84 -7.27
CA GLY A 311 7.76 -9.02 -8.55
C GLY A 311 7.03 -9.73 -9.68
N ALA A 312 5.70 -9.72 -9.72
CA ALA A 312 4.89 -10.38 -10.76
C ALA A 312 4.89 -9.63 -12.12
N GLY A 313 6.07 -9.23 -12.61
CA GLY A 313 6.23 -8.55 -13.90
C GLY A 313 6.08 -7.02 -13.82
N ASN A 314 5.13 -6.46 -14.58
CA ASN A 314 4.94 -5.01 -14.73
C ASN A 314 4.01 -4.40 -13.67
N TRP A 315 3.75 -5.11 -12.57
CA TRP A 315 2.88 -4.64 -11.50
C TRP A 315 3.39 -5.09 -10.13
N ARG A 316 2.90 -4.43 -9.08
CA ARG A 316 3.21 -4.74 -7.68
C ARG A 316 1.97 -4.60 -6.81
N LEU A 317 1.83 -5.46 -5.81
CA LEU A 317 0.82 -5.32 -4.76
C LEU A 317 1.43 -4.73 -3.48
N TYR A 318 0.76 -3.72 -2.94
CA TYR A 318 1.07 -3.06 -1.68
C TYR A 318 0.04 -3.43 -0.61
N PRO A 319 0.45 -4.03 0.53
CA PRO A 319 -0.41 -4.13 1.70
C PRO A 319 -0.53 -2.74 2.36
N ARG A 320 -1.76 -2.30 2.60
CA ARG A 320 -2.09 -1.11 3.40
C ARG A 320 -2.60 -1.57 4.75
N ARG A 321 -1.96 -1.17 5.84
CA ARG A 321 -2.32 -1.63 7.17
C ARG A 321 -2.53 -0.50 8.16
N ALA A 322 -3.63 -0.60 8.89
CA ALA A 322 -3.97 0.19 10.05
C ALA A 322 -4.27 -0.76 11.22
N PHE A 323 -4.31 -0.22 12.44
CA PHE A 323 -4.54 -1.02 13.64
C PHE A 323 -5.37 -0.27 14.68
N ILE A 324 -6.23 -1.00 15.37
CA ILE A 324 -7.08 -0.47 16.45
C ILE A 324 -7.00 -1.47 17.62
N GLY A 325 -6.20 -1.14 18.63
CA GLY A 325 -5.86 -2.11 19.68
C GLY A 325 -5.06 -3.28 19.10
N ASP A 326 -5.57 -4.49 19.28
CA ASP A 326 -5.01 -5.74 18.74
C ASP A 326 -5.46 -6.07 17.31
N ARG A 327 -6.42 -5.33 16.76
CA ARG A 327 -7.00 -5.59 15.44
C ARG A 327 -6.14 -5.00 14.35
N VAL A 328 -5.92 -5.79 13.29
CA VAL A 328 -5.29 -5.33 12.05
C VAL A 328 -6.37 -5.13 10.99
N ILE A 329 -6.32 -3.98 10.34
CA ILE A 329 -7.19 -3.61 9.22
C ILE A 329 -6.30 -3.48 8.01
N SER A 330 -6.37 -4.47 7.12
CA SER A 330 -5.53 -4.58 5.95
C SER A 330 -6.34 -4.50 4.66
N ARG A 331 -5.78 -3.84 3.64
CA ARG A 331 -6.30 -3.87 2.27
C ARG A 331 -5.19 -3.97 1.23
N PRO A 332 -5.44 -4.66 0.11
CA PRO A 332 -4.54 -4.71 -1.02
C PRO A 332 -4.68 -3.46 -1.91
N VAL A 333 -3.55 -2.96 -2.43
CA VAL A 333 -3.51 -1.92 -3.48
C VAL A 333 -2.52 -2.29 -4.55
N VAL A 334 -2.93 -2.28 -5.80
CA VAL A 334 -2.09 -2.65 -6.95
C VAL A 334 -1.51 -1.39 -7.58
N ALA A 335 -0.24 -1.42 -7.95
CA ALA A 335 0.37 -0.47 -8.86
C ALA A 335 0.71 -1.18 -10.18
N VAL A 336 0.39 -0.57 -11.32
CA VAL A 336 0.68 -1.13 -12.65
C VAL A 336 1.47 -0.13 -13.46
N GLU A 337 2.63 -0.56 -13.93
CA GLU A 337 3.55 0.26 -14.70
C GLU A 337 2.89 0.84 -15.96
N GLU A 338 2.94 2.17 -16.11
CA GLU A 338 2.48 2.94 -17.28
C GLU A 338 1.03 2.69 -17.70
N LYS A 339 0.20 2.11 -16.82
CA LYS A 339 -1.19 1.73 -17.12
C LYS A 339 -2.13 2.18 -16.00
N PRO A 340 -2.27 3.49 -15.77
CA PRO A 340 -3.09 4.01 -14.67
C PRO A 340 -4.56 3.63 -14.77
N GLU A 341 -5.14 3.49 -15.97
CA GLU A 341 -6.54 3.07 -16.12
C GLU A 341 -6.77 1.64 -15.66
N LEU A 342 -5.83 0.74 -15.99
CA LEU A 342 -5.83 -0.66 -15.55
C LEU A 342 -5.67 -0.74 -14.02
N GLN A 343 -4.71 0.00 -13.48
CA GLN A 343 -4.48 0.12 -12.05
C GLN A 343 -5.75 0.57 -11.31
N ASN A 344 -6.39 1.64 -11.77
CA ASN A 344 -7.58 2.20 -11.16
C ASN A 344 -8.75 1.22 -11.22
N LYS A 345 -8.96 0.55 -12.36
CA LYS A 345 -10.01 -0.46 -12.50
C LYS A 345 -9.91 -1.59 -11.47
N ILE A 346 -8.70 -2.05 -11.17
CA ILE A 346 -8.46 -3.07 -10.14
C ILE A 346 -8.68 -2.48 -8.74
N ASN A 347 -8.04 -1.34 -8.46
CA ASN A 347 -8.11 -0.69 -7.15
C ASN A 347 -9.50 -0.21 -6.78
N ASP A 348 -10.34 0.19 -7.73
CA ASP A 348 -11.74 0.56 -7.49
C ASP A 348 -12.56 -0.62 -6.97
N LYS A 349 -12.32 -1.84 -7.49
CA LYS A 349 -12.98 -3.06 -7.00
C LYS A 349 -12.49 -3.42 -5.59
N LEU A 350 -11.18 -3.30 -5.34
CA LEU A 350 -10.59 -3.55 -4.02
C LEU A 350 -11.06 -2.52 -2.98
N GLN A 351 -11.16 -1.25 -3.37
CA GLN A 351 -11.68 -0.18 -2.53
C GLN A 351 -13.17 -0.35 -2.26
N ALA A 352 -13.96 -0.78 -3.26
CA ALA A 352 -15.37 -1.09 -3.07
C ALA A 352 -15.56 -2.22 -2.05
N TRP A 353 -14.74 -3.28 -2.10
CA TRP A 353 -14.72 -4.30 -1.05
C TRP A 353 -14.37 -3.72 0.32
N PHE A 354 -13.30 -2.93 0.40
CA PHE A 354 -12.83 -2.36 1.67
C PHE A 354 -13.90 -1.48 2.32
N ALA A 355 -14.69 -0.75 1.52
CA ALA A 355 -15.77 0.12 1.97
C ALA A 355 -17.07 -0.59 2.35
N LYS A 356 -17.21 -1.91 2.13
CA LYS A 356 -18.42 -2.68 2.52
C LYS A 356 -18.56 -2.86 4.02
N ALA A 357 -17.47 -2.72 4.78
CA ALA A 357 -17.45 -2.92 6.22
C ALA A 357 -17.31 -1.58 6.95
N PRO A 358 -17.91 -1.44 8.14
CA PRO A 358 -17.54 -0.40 9.09
C PRO A 358 -16.01 -0.31 9.26
N GLU A 359 -15.58 0.86 9.67
CA GLU A 359 -14.16 1.15 9.76
C GLU A 359 -13.45 0.30 10.82
N GLU A 360 -14.12 0.04 11.93
CA GLU A 360 -13.61 -0.73 13.06
C GLU A 360 -13.58 -2.25 12.85
N ASP A 361 -14.16 -2.72 11.73
CA ASP A 361 -14.23 -4.14 11.42
C ASP A 361 -12.89 -4.64 10.89
N GLU A 362 -12.44 -5.77 11.47
CA GLU A 362 -11.22 -6.46 11.08
C GLU A 362 -11.31 -6.86 9.61
N ARG A 363 -10.26 -6.56 8.86
CA ARG A 363 -10.14 -6.83 7.44
C ARG A 363 -8.77 -7.37 7.17
N ALA A 364 -8.70 -8.46 6.43
CA ALA A 364 -7.46 -9.09 6.04
C ALA A 364 -7.57 -9.57 4.60
N PHE A 365 -6.42 -9.78 3.96
CA PHE A 365 -6.38 -10.44 2.66
C PHE A 365 -5.23 -11.44 2.62
N GLN A 366 -5.40 -12.45 1.80
CA GLN A 366 -4.37 -13.43 1.46
C GLN A 366 -4.15 -13.41 -0.04
N VAL A 367 -2.89 -13.40 -0.46
CA VAL A 367 -2.53 -13.66 -1.86
C VAL A 367 -2.48 -15.16 -2.05
N LYS A 368 -3.39 -15.67 -2.87
CA LYS A 368 -3.41 -17.09 -3.27
C LYS A 368 -2.44 -17.34 -4.43
N TYR A 369 -2.33 -16.38 -5.35
CA TYR A 369 -1.38 -16.41 -6.46
C TYR A 369 -1.10 -15.00 -6.99
N ALA A 370 0.15 -14.76 -7.43
CA ALA A 370 0.59 -13.50 -8.02
C ALA A 370 1.55 -13.76 -9.18
N GLY A 371 1.01 -13.91 -10.39
CA GLY A 371 1.76 -14.06 -11.64
C GLY A 371 1.58 -12.87 -12.59
N SER A 372 2.35 -12.82 -13.67
CA SER A 372 2.35 -11.69 -14.60
C SER A 372 0.97 -11.32 -15.15
N ASN A 373 0.12 -12.31 -15.40
CA ASN A 373 -1.20 -12.13 -16.02
C ASN A 373 -2.39 -12.42 -15.10
N LEU A 374 -2.17 -12.94 -13.89
CA LEU A 374 -3.23 -13.34 -12.96
C LEU A 374 -2.86 -12.99 -11.51
N LEU A 375 -3.77 -12.31 -10.83
CA LEU A 375 -3.71 -12.10 -9.38
C LEU A 375 -4.93 -12.75 -8.72
N SER A 376 -4.71 -13.70 -7.82
CA SER A 376 -5.77 -14.37 -7.04
C SER A 376 -5.68 -13.95 -5.57
N LEU A 377 -6.77 -13.35 -5.06
CA LEU A 377 -6.88 -12.85 -3.69
C LEU A 377 -8.06 -13.48 -2.97
N GLU A 378 -7.86 -13.82 -1.71
CA GLU A 378 -8.96 -14.03 -0.76
C GLU A 378 -9.04 -12.84 0.18
N LEU A 379 -10.20 -12.21 0.22
CA LEU A 379 -10.46 -11.03 1.03
C LEU A 379 -11.42 -11.40 2.15
N GLY A 380 -11.00 -11.20 3.40
CA GLY A 380 -11.74 -11.57 4.59
C GLY A 380 -12.12 -10.35 5.43
N ARG A 381 -13.32 -10.37 5.99
CA ARG A 381 -13.74 -9.42 7.03
C ARG A 381 -14.44 -10.13 8.18
N ARG A 382 -14.33 -9.58 9.38
CA ARG A 382 -15.06 -10.06 10.56
C ARG A 382 -16.09 -9.02 10.99
N ASN A 383 -17.36 -9.42 11.06
CA ASN A 383 -18.43 -8.51 11.50
C ASN A 383 -18.48 -8.43 13.05
N LYS A 384 -19.37 -7.56 13.57
CA LYS A 384 -19.55 -7.35 15.02
C LYS A 384 -20.04 -8.57 15.80
N LYS A 385 -20.64 -9.57 15.12
CA LYS A 385 -21.05 -10.85 15.72
C LYS A 385 -19.89 -11.86 15.80
N GLY A 386 -18.73 -11.51 15.24
CA GLY A 386 -17.56 -12.38 15.16
C GLY A 386 -17.57 -13.31 13.94
N GLU A 387 -18.57 -13.21 13.06
CA GLU A 387 -18.69 -14.03 11.85
C GLU A 387 -17.67 -13.57 10.80
N VAL A 388 -17.03 -14.54 10.16
CA VAL A 388 -16.05 -14.33 9.08
C VAL A 388 -16.78 -14.35 7.74
N ILE A 389 -16.50 -13.37 6.90
CA ILE A 389 -17.07 -13.24 5.56
C ILE A 389 -15.90 -13.22 4.58
N ARG A 390 -15.90 -14.14 3.61
CA ARG A 390 -14.84 -14.27 2.60
C ARG A 390 -15.36 -13.93 1.20
N GLU A 391 -14.54 -13.26 0.43
CA GLU A 391 -14.74 -13.04 -1.01
C GLU A 391 -13.47 -13.44 -1.76
N LEU A 392 -13.62 -14.12 -2.92
CA LEU A 392 -12.51 -14.41 -3.81
C LEU A 392 -12.50 -13.46 -4.99
N TYR A 393 -11.32 -12.94 -5.32
CA TYR A 393 -11.09 -12.07 -6.48
C TYR A 393 -9.95 -12.63 -7.33
N ASN A 394 -10.24 -12.93 -8.59
CA ASN A 394 -9.26 -13.34 -9.60
C ASN A 394 -9.15 -12.27 -10.67
N PHE A 395 -8.11 -11.44 -10.64
CA PHE A 395 -7.93 -10.35 -11.61
C PHE A 395 -7.10 -10.82 -12.80
N ASN A 396 -7.63 -10.61 -14.00
CA ASN A 396 -6.82 -10.64 -15.22
C ASN A 396 -5.95 -9.37 -15.25
N MET A 397 -4.65 -9.51 -15.04
CA MET A 397 -3.72 -8.39 -14.96
C MET A 397 -3.43 -7.72 -16.31
N GLN A 398 -3.96 -8.25 -17.41
CA GLN A 398 -3.86 -7.63 -18.74
C GLN A 398 -4.92 -6.56 -18.96
N ASN A 399 -6.11 -6.70 -18.33
CA ASN A 399 -7.26 -5.84 -18.59
C ASN A 399 -8.06 -5.41 -17.34
N GLY A 400 -7.69 -5.90 -16.15
CA GLY A 400 -8.25 -5.53 -14.86
C GLY A 400 -9.63 -6.13 -14.57
N GLU A 401 -10.08 -7.08 -15.39
CA GLU A 401 -11.36 -7.76 -15.15
C GLU A 401 -11.27 -8.77 -14.00
N HIS A 402 -12.34 -8.84 -13.21
CA HIS A 402 -12.51 -9.90 -12.23
C HIS A 402 -13.10 -11.11 -12.94
N LEU A 403 -12.30 -12.17 -13.09
CA LEU A 403 -12.62 -13.42 -13.76
C LEU A 403 -13.50 -14.32 -12.88
N LYS A 404 -14.76 -14.47 -13.27
CA LYS A 404 -15.66 -15.49 -12.72
C LYS A 404 -15.31 -16.88 -13.24
N LEU A 405 -15.86 -17.91 -12.60
CA LEU A 405 -15.58 -19.31 -12.94
C LEU A 405 -15.88 -19.63 -14.42
N ASP A 406 -17.03 -19.20 -14.91
CA ASP A 406 -17.46 -19.44 -16.29
C ASP A 406 -16.74 -18.56 -17.30
N GLU A 407 -16.08 -17.48 -16.88
CA GLU A 407 -15.20 -16.66 -17.72
C GLU A 407 -13.82 -17.32 -17.86
N MET A 408 -13.35 -18.01 -16.82
CA MET A 408 -12.06 -18.72 -16.83
C MET A 408 -12.14 -20.09 -17.51
N PHE A 409 -13.22 -20.86 -17.26
CA PHE A 409 -13.33 -22.25 -17.69
C PHE A 409 -14.52 -22.51 -18.63
N ASN A 410 -14.36 -23.53 -19.47
CA ASN A 410 -15.43 -24.13 -20.27
C ASN A 410 -16.31 -25.03 -19.40
N THR A 411 -17.02 -24.45 -18.42
CA THR A 411 -17.84 -25.16 -17.42
C THR A 411 -19.01 -25.96 -18.02
N LYS A 412 -19.38 -25.70 -19.28
CA LYS A 412 -20.39 -26.46 -20.03
C LYS A 412 -19.88 -27.78 -20.61
N ASN A 413 -18.55 -28.00 -20.62
CA ASN A 413 -18.00 -29.28 -21.03
C ASN A 413 -18.41 -30.33 -19.99
N PRO A 414 -19.08 -31.43 -20.38
CA PRO A 414 -19.53 -32.45 -19.43
C PRO A 414 -18.38 -33.11 -18.65
N ASP A 415 -17.15 -33.10 -19.19
CA ASP A 415 -15.99 -33.67 -18.52
C ASP A 415 -15.41 -32.72 -17.45
N PHE A 416 -15.77 -31.43 -17.46
CA PHE A 416 -15.34 -30.48 -16.43
C PHE A 416 -15.80 -30.92 -15.04
N ILE A 417 -17.11 -31.19 -14.89
CA ILE A 417 -17.68 -31.64 -13.61
C ILE A 417 -17.13 -33.02 -13.21
N LYS A 418 -16.94 -33.92 -14.18
CA LYS A 418 -16.36 -35.25 -13.91
C LYS A 418 -14.95 -35.12 -13.33
N VAL A 419 -14.09 -34.30 -13.95
CA VAL A 419 -12.70 -34.12 -13.51
C VAL A 419 -12.64 -33.54 -12.10
N ILE A 420 -13.39 -32.48 -11.81
CA ILE A 420 -13.36 -31.88 -10.46
C ILE A 420 -13.94 -32.82 -9.39
N ASN A 421 -14.91 -33.69 -9.74
CA ASN A 421 -15.49 -34.67 -8.81
C ASN A 421 -14.55 -35.84 -8.48
N LEU A 422 -13.54 -36.13 -9.31
CA LEU A 422 -12.53 -37.16 -9.01
C LEU A 422 -11.71 -36.84 -7.76
N VAL A 423 -11.57 -35.56 -7.43
CA VAL A 423 -10.79 -35.04 -6.29
C VAL A 423 -11.65 -34.17 -5.36
N GLY A 424 -12.97 -34.21 -5.55
CA GLY A 424 -13.93 -33.45 -4.76
C GLY A 424 -14.01 -33.94 -3.32
N LYS A 425 -14.25 -33.02 -2.40
CA LYS A 425 -14.46 -33.27 -0.98
C LYS A 425 -15.79 -32.63 -0.55
N PRO A 426 -16.72 -33.42 0.00
CA PRO A 426 -16.81 -34.89 -0.05
C PRO A 426 -16.79 -35.47 -1.48
N ASP A 427 -16.58 -36.77 -1.63
CA ASP A 427 -16.54 -37.45 -2.94
C ASP A 427 -17.79 -37.11 -3.77
N ASN A 428 -17.60 -36.78 -5.04
CA ASN A 428 -18.67 -36.39 -5.98
C ASN A 428 -19.49 -35.16 -5.55
N CYS A 429 -18.92 -34.27 -4.74
CA CYS A 429 -19.61 -33.10 -4.19
C CYS A 429 -20.32 -32.19 -5.21
N PHE A 430 -19.79 -32.05 -6.42
CA PHE A 430 -20.38 -31.18 -7.45
C PHE A 430 -21.39 -31.89 -8.36
N SER A 431 -21.92 -33.04 -7.93
CA SER A 431 -23.03 -33.71 -8.63
C SER A 431 -24.36 -32.98 -8.43
N GLU A 432 -24.55 -32.40 -7.25
CA GLU A 432 -25.75 -31.63 -6.87
C GLU A 432 -25.42 -30.15 -6.65
N ALA A 433 -24.31 -29.87 -5.96
CA ALA A 433 -23.79 -28.52 -5.78
C ALA A 433 -23.09 -28.02 -7.05
N LYS A 434 -23.19 -26.72 -7.36
CA LYS A 434 -22.46 -26.12 -8.49
C LYS A 434 -21.24 -25.37 -7.95
N PRO A 435 -20.03 -25.62 -8.49
CA PRO A 435 -18.89 -24.77 -8.17
C PRO A 435 -19.21 -23.35 -8.64
N ALA A 436 -18.89 -22.37 -7.79
CA ALA A 436 -19.17 -20.96 -8.04
C ALA A 436 -17.91 -20.10 -7.86
N PHE A 437 -17.02 -20.52 -6.96
CA PHE A 437 -15.83 -19.78 -6.57
C PHE A 437 -14.59 -20.56 -6.98
N TRP A 438 -13.51 -19.84 -7.30
CA TRP A 438 -12.23 -20.45 -7.60
C TRP A 438 -11.07 -19.54 -7.20
N HIS A 439 -9.90 -20.13 -7.01
CA HIS A 439 -8.63 -19.42 -7.02
C HIS A 439 -7.51 -20.33 -7.54
N PHE A 440 -6.40 -19.73 -7.93
CA PHE A 440 -5.19 -20.45 -8.31
C PHE A 440 -4.12 -20.32 -7.23
N THR A 441 -3.27 -21.34 -7.08
CA THR A 441 -2.18 -21.40 -6.09
C THR A 441 -0.78 -21.45 -6.74
N GLY A 442 -0.71 -21.34 -8.06
CA GLY A 442 0.51 -21.59 -8.85
C GLY A 442 0.63 -23.05 -9.32
N LYS A 443 0.12 -24.00 -8.53
CA LYS A 443 0.15 -25.45 -8.85
C LYS A 443 -1.24 -26.05 -9.02
N HIS A 444 -2.20 -25.61 -8.21
CA HIS A 444 -3.55 -26.16 -8.20
C HIS A 444 -4.59 -25.07 -8.43
N PHE A 445 -5.68 -25.46 -9.09
CA PHE A 445 -6.96 -24.77 -9.04
C PHE A 445 -7.77 -25.28 -7.87
N VAL A 446 -8.26 -24.36 -7.06
CA VAL A 446 -9.16 -24.65 -5.95
C VAL A 446 -10.54 -24.17 -6.36
N LEU A 447 -11.54 -25.06 -6.34
CA LEU A 447 -12.93 -24.77 -6.70
C LEU A 447 -13.85 -25.02 -5.51
N GLN A 448 -14.79 -24.10 -5.28
CA GLN A 448 -15.72 -24.15 -4.15
C GLN A 448 -17.15 -23.82 -4.59
N ASP A 449 -18.15 -24.43 -3.98
CA ASP A 449 -19.56 -24.07 -4.21
C ASP A 449 -19.98 -22.81 -3.45
N ARG A 450 -19.40 -22.59 -2.26
CA ARG A 450 -19.67 -21.44 -1.39
C ARG A 450 -18.45 -20.98 -0.61
N LEU A 451 -18.57 -19.80 0.00
CA LEU A 451 -17.60 -19.21 0.93
C LEU A 451 -18.29 -18.92 2.26
N LEU A 452 -17.51 -18.64 3.30
CA LEU A 452 -18.06 -18.13 4.55
C LEU A 452 -18.76 -16.79 4.33
N GLU A 453 -19.95 -16.65 4.89
CA GLU A 453 -20.79 -15.46 4.77
C GLU A 453 -21.63 -15.26 6.04
N GLU A 454 -22.34 -14.13 6.14
CA GLU A 454 -23.20 -13.86 7.30
C GLU A 454 -24.29 -14.95 7.40
N GLY A 455 -24.40 -15.58 8.57
CA GLY A 455 -25.30 -16.71 8.79
C GLY A 455 -24.79 -18.07 8.31
N PHE A 456 -23.63 -18.17 7.66
CA PHE A 456 -23.00 -19.43 7.27
C PHE A 456 -21.51 -19.47 7.65
N GLN A 457 -21.19 -20.23 8.70
CA GLN A 457 -19.85 -20.27 9.32
C GLN A 457 -19.24 -21.69 9.35
N ASP A 458 -19.88 -22.65 8.68
CA ASP A 458 -19.44 -24.05 8.65
C ASP A 458 -18.50 -24.29 7.46
N GLU A 459 -17.19 -24.24 7.69
CA GLU A 459 -16.18 -24.50 6.66
C GLU A 459 -16.20 -25.95 6.16
N GLU A 460 -16.56 -26.91 7.02
CA GLU A 460 -16.58 -28.34 6.68
C GLU A 460 -17.72 -28.68 5.73
N ALA A 461 -18.79 -27.87 5.76
CA ALA A 461 -19.91 -27.97 4.83
C ALA A 461 -19.63 -27.37 3.44
N ILE A 462 -18.45 -26.78 3.20
CA ILE A 462 -18.08 -26.24 1.88
C ILE A 462 -17.58 -27.38 0.99
N HIS A 463 -18.24 -27.56 -0.16
CA HIS A 463 -17.77 -28.50 -1.17
C HIS A 463 -16.53 -27.93 -1.87
N LEU A 464 -15.46 -28.71 -1.91
CA LEU A 464 -14.14 -28.26 -2.36
C LEU A 464 -13.54 -29.27 -3.35
N ALA A 465 -12.95 -28.80 -4.45
CA ALA A 465 -12.00 -29.60 -5.24
C ALA A 465 -10.68 -28.86 -5.37
N VAL A 466 -9.58 -29.59 -5.17
CA VAL A 466 -8.22 -29.11 -5.42
C VAL A 466 -7.66 -29.92 -6.58
N VAL A 467 -7.53 -29.29 -7.75
CA VAL A 467 -7.20 -29.96 -9.01
C VAL A 467 -5.86 -29.46 -9.50
N GLU A 468 -4.99 -30.35 -9.94
CA GLU A 468 -3.71 -30.00 -10.55
C GLU A 468 -3.91 -29.10 -11.79
N LYS A 469 -2.97 -28.18 -12.00
CA LYS A 469 -3.01 -27.24 -13.14
C LYS A 469 -3.22 -27.97 -14.46
N ASP A 470 -2.46 -29.03 -14.69
CA ASP A 470 -2.41 -29.74 -15.97
C ASP A 470 -3.74 -30.42 -16.33
N ASP A 471 -4.45 -30.94 -15.33
CA ASP A 471 -5.77 -31.55 -15.51
C ASP A 471 -6.86 -30.52 -15.84
N MET A 472 -6.67 -29.26 -15.42
CA MET A 472 -7.60 -28.17 -15.68
C MET A 472 -7.33 -27.43 -16.99
N ILE A 473 -6.10 -27.47 -17.52
CA ILE A 473 -5.69 -26.80 -18.77
C ILE A 473 -6.65 -27.05 -19.95
N PRO A 474 -7.17 -28.27 -20.20
CA PRO A 474 -8.10 -28.52 -21.29
C PRO A 474 -9.40 -27.69 -21.21
N PHE A 475 -9.78 -27.26 -20.01
CA PHE A 475 -11.00 -26.49 -19.77
C PHE A 475 -10.77 -24.99 -19.71
N VAL A 476 -9.52 -24.52 -19.58
CA VAL A 476 -9.19 -23.09 -19.53
C VAL A 476 -9.47 -22.43 -20.88
N LYS A 477 -10.28 -21.36 -20.88
CA LYS A 477 -10.68 -20.62 -22.09
C LYS A 477 -9.53 -19.83 -22.70
N ASN A 478 -8.71 -19.20 -21.86
CA ASN A 478 -7.56 -18.43 -22.29
C ASN A 478 -6.33 -18.82 -21.47
N LYS A 479 -5.49 -19.68 -22.05
CA LYS A 479 -4.28 -20.20 -21.38
C LYS A 479 -3.24 -19.12 -21.08
N LYS A 480 -3.24 -18.01 -21.83
CA LYS A 480 -2.30 -16.89 -21.62
C LYS A 480 -2.41 -16.23 -20.26
N ILE A 481 -3.54 -16.41 -19.57
CA ILE A 481 -3.74 -15.91 -18.20
C ILE A 481 -2.84 -16.65 -17.21
N LEU A 482 -2.42 -17.87 -17.54
CA LEU A 482 -1.57 -18.74 -16.71
C LEU A 482 -0.10 -18.77 -17.17
N ASP A 483 0.24 -17.98 -18.19
CA ASP A 483 1.62 -17.82 -18.64
C ASP A 483 2.36 -16.93 -17.63
N GLU A 484 3.56 -17.35 -17.25
CA GLU A 484 4.48 -16.62 -16.35
C GLU A 484 5.17 -15.45 -17.04
#